data_AF-C1BW10-F1
#
_entry.id   AF-C1BW10-F1
#
_cell.length_a   1.000
_cell.length_b   1.000
_cell.length_c   1.000
_cell.angle_alpha   90.00
_cell.angle_beta   90.00
_cell.angle_gamma   90.00
#
_symmetry.space_group_name_H-M   'P 1'
#
loop_
_entity.id
_entity.type
_entity.pdbx_description
1 polymer ?
#
loop_
_entity_poly.entity_id
_entity_poly.type
_entity_poly.pdbx_seq_one_letter_code
_entity_poly.pdbx_strand_id
1 'polypeptide(L)'
;MAAYMLCRRTAMFCWAIRGLSSIKSYIPVSAQCGLLQQIAHYNPKPLKLNLKNPYIPDKDSENTPEWQKTAKYDRKLFGRYGFSSGVNPAELWPSHAQLEEMIAEEREWNPPLEVLLKNVEAKEMEANAKRLAREKLIAGNMAKMPKMVADWRREKQEAKLKLKEEKARRDRLLAEARERFGYALDPRSPKFLEMVSDIEKEEKRKRS
;
A
#
# COMPACT_ATOMS: atom_id res chain seq x y z
N MET A 1 12.33 -26.31 15.69
CA MET A 1 11.55 -27.24 16.55
C MET A 1 11.30 -26.53 17.87
N ALA A 2 10.06 -26.14 18.10
CA ALA A 2 9.60 -25.49 19.33
C ALA A 2 8.83 -26.52 20.17
N ALA A 3 9.13 -26.62 21.45
CA ALA A 3 8.27 -27.31 22.41
C ALA A 3 8.33 -26.56 23.74
N TYR A 4 7.17 -26.01 24.05
CA TYR A 4 6.80 -25.13 25.14
C TYR A 4 6.39 -25.98 26.35
N MET A 5 6.81 -25.57 27.54
CA MET A 5 6.40 -26.16 28.81
C MET A 5 4.95 -25.76 29.12
N LEU A 6 4.03 -26.72 29.14
CA LEU A 6 2.65 -26.56 29.62
C LEU A 6 2.43 -27.46 30.84
N CYS A 7 2.52 -26.88 32.04
CA CYS A 7 1.96 -27.47 33.26
C CYS A 7 0.45 -27.27 33.27
N ARG A 8 -0.33 -28.31 32.95
CA ARG A 8 -1.77 -28.37 33.18
C ARG A 8 -2.03 -29.01 34.54
N ARG A 9 -2.58 -28.24 35.49
CA ARG A 9 -3.15 -28.76 36.74
C ARG A 9 -4.57 -29.26 36.45
N THR A 10 -4.77 -30.57 36.57
CA THR A 10 -6.07 -31.24 36.61
C THR A 10 -6.68 -31.07 38.01
N ALA A 11 -7.80 -30.35 38.12
CA ALA A 11 -8.63 -30.37 39.32
C ALA A 11 -9.78 -31.35 39.10
N MET A 12 -9.76 -32.45 39.85
CA MET A 12 -10.81 -33.47 39.88
C MET A 12 -12.00 -32.93 40.69
N PHE A 13 -13.16 -32.83 40.04
CA PHE A 13 -14.46 -32.68 40.69
C PHE A 13 -14.92 -34.06 41.19
N CYS A 14 -14.80 -34.32 42.50
CA CYS A 14 -15.49 -35.43 43.14
C CYS A 14 -16.85 -34.94 43.65
N TRP A 15 -17.89 -35.28 42.89
CA TRP A 15 -19.30 -35.12 43.24
C TRP A 15 -19.63 -36.11 44.36
N ALA A 16 -19.99 -35.63 45.55
CA ALA A 16 -20.28 -36.49 46.70
C ALA A 16 -21.63 -37.20 46.50
N ILE A 17 -21.54 -38.48 46.17
CA ILE A 17 -22.62 -39.47 46.29
C ILE A 17 -22.88 -39.70 47.79
N ARG A 18 -24.16 -39.72 48.14
CA ARG A 18 -24.68 -40.12 49.45
C ARG A 18 -24.29 -41.56 49.76
N GLY A 19 -23.85 -41.79 50.99
CA GLY A 19 -23.82 -43.11 51.63
C GLY A 19 -22.43 -43.73 51.71
N LEU A 20 -22.00 -44.00 52.94
CA LEU A 20 -21.07 -45.03 53.43
C LEU A 20 -20.97 -44.79 54.94
N SER A 21 -21.68 -45.56 55.76
CA SER A 21 -21.21 -46.81 56.35
C SER A 21 -19.98 -46.62 57.25
N SER A 22 -20.20 -46.92 58.53
CA SER A 22 -19.23 -47.06 59.62
C SER A 22 -17.93 -47.75 59.17
N ILE A 23 -16.80 -47.05 59.29
CA ILE A 23 -15.47 -47.66 59.33
C ILE A 23 -14.74 -47.06 60.52
N LYS A 24 -14.57 -47.88 61.55
CA LYS A 24 -13.73 -47.63 62.73
C LYS A 24 -12.30 -47.35 62.26
N SER A 25 -11.79 -46.15 62.51
CA SER A 25 -10.36 -45.84 62.44
C SER A 25 -9.79 -45.74 63.86
N TYR A 26 -8.82 -46.61 64.13
CA TYR A 26 -8.03 -46.66 65.36
C TYR A 26 -7.16 -45.40 65.47
N ILE A 27 -7.18 -44.74 66.62
CA ILE A 27 -6.29 -43.63 66.96
C ILE A 27 -5.08 -44.22 67.70
N PRO A 28 -3.82 -44.07 67.23
CA PRO A 28 -2.67 -44.29 68.07
C PRO A 28 -2.41 -43.05 68.95
N VAL A 29 -2.24 -43.33 70.24
CA VAL A 29 -1.93 -42.39 71.30
C VAL A 29 -0.46 -41.91 71.18
N SER A 30 -0.32 -40.59 71.33
CA SER A 30 0.87 -39.80 71.71
C SER A 30 2.14 -39.84 70.85
N ALA A 31 2.44 -38.69 70.24
CA ALA A 31 3.78 -38.12 70.28
C ALA A 31 3.67 -36.65 70.72
N GLN A 32 3.99 -36.42 71.98
CA GLN A 32 4.17 -35.10 72.57
C GLN A 32 5.42 -34.46 71.97
N CYS A 33 5.25 -33.58 70.99
CA CYS A 33 6.23 -32.53 70.70
C CYS A 33 5.44 -31.26 70.40
N GLY A 34 5.40 -30.37 71.40
CA GLY A 34 4.60 -29.16 71.42
C GLY A 34 5.10 -28.12 70.44
N LEU A 35 4.56 -28.16 69.23
CA LEU A 35 4.38 -26.97 68.40
C LEU A 35 2.92 -26.99 67.97
N LEU A 36 2.05 -26.48 68.86
CA LEU A 36 0.73 -26.01 68.46
C LEU A 36 0.97 -24.91 67.43
N GLN A 37 1.04 -25.27 66.15
CA GLN A 37 0.81 -24.31 65.09
C GLN A 37 -0.63 -23.83 65.31
N GLN A 38 -0.79 -22.71 66.00
CA GLN A 38 -2.02 -21.93 66.00
C GLN A 38 -2.21 -21.46 64.55
N ILE A 39 -2.75 -22.33 63.71
CA ILE A 39 -3.23 -21.95 62.39
C ILE A 39 -4.47 -21.11 62.68
N ALA A 40 -4.29 -19.79 62.65
CA ALA A 40 -5.39 -18.86 62.76
C ALA A 40 -6.32 -19.08 61.56
N HIS A 41 -7.48 -19.68 61.78
CA HIS A 41 -8.49 -19.88 60.77
C HIS A 41 -9.26 -18.57 60.60
N TYR A 42 -8.71 -17.64 59.82
CA TYR A 42 -9.44 -16.44 59.43
C TYR A 42 -10.45 -16.82 58.36
N ASN A 43 -11.74 -16.54 58.60
CA ASN A 43 -12.77 -16.75 57.60
C ASN A 43 -12.57 -15.72 56.47
N PRO A 44 -12.20 -16.14 55.24
CA PRO A 44 -11.99 -15.20 54.15
C PRO A 44 -13.32 -14.51 53.81
N LYS A 45 -13.25 -13.22 53.45
CA LYS A 45 -14.43 -12.50 52.99
C LYS A 45 -15.02 -13.22 51.77
N PRO A 46 -16.36 -13.27 51.65
CA PRO A 46 -16.99 -13.92 50.51
C PRO A 46 -16.54 -13.27 49.19
N LEU A 47 -16.40 -14.10 48.15
CA LEU A 47 -16.00 -13.65 46.82
C LEU A 47 -17.08 -12.74 46.24
N LYS A 48 -16.68 -11.55 45.78
CA LYS A 48 -17.56 -10.60 45.09
C LYS A 48 -17.71 -11.02 43.62
N LEU A 49 -18.64 -11.95 43.35
CA LEU A 49 -18.95 -12.40 42.00
C LEU A 49 -20.27 -11.78 41.52
N ASN A 50 -20.30 -11.27 40.29
CA ASN A 50 -21.52 -10.75 39.65
C ASN A 50 -22.31 -11.88 38.98
N LEU A 51 -22.78 -12.84 39.78
CA LEU A 51 -23.48 -14.05 39.29
C LEU A 51 -25.00 -13.87 39.17
N LYS A 52 -25.55 -12.72 39.57
CA LYS A 52 -27.01 -12.50 39.60
C LYS A 52 -27.41 -11.19 38.93
N ASN A 53 -28.61 -11.29 38.34
CA ASN A 53 -29.47 -10.33 37.65
C ASN A 53 -28.77 -9.31 36.73
N PRO A 54 -29.28 -9.12 35.50
CA PRO A 54 -28.75 -8.08 34.63
C PRO A 54 -28.83 -6.72 35.34
N TYR A 55 -27.75 -5.95 35.27
CA TYR A 55 -27.78 -4.55 35.66
C TYR A 55 -28.64 -3.78 34.65
N ILE A 56 -29.76 -3.23 35.13
CA ILE A 56 -30.67 -2.40 34.33
C ILE A 56 -30.53 -0.97 34.87
N PRO A 57 -29.96 -0.04 34.09
CA PRO A 57 -29.80 1.34 34.52
C PRO A 57 -31.16 2.05 34.56
N ASP A 58 -31.30 2.98 35.50
CA ASP A 58 -32.43 3.91 35.51
C ASP A 58 -32.18 5.02 34.48
N LYS A 59 -33.03 5.08 33.45
CA LYS A 59 -32.91 6.02 32.32
C LYS A 59 -33.25 7.46 32.73
N ASP A 60 -34.09 7.64 33.74
CA ASP A 60 -34.58 8.95 34.16
C ASP A 60 -33.57 9.65 35.09
N SER A 61 -32.69 8.89 35.74
CA SER A 61 -31.66 9.43 36.62
C SER A 61 -30.57 10.22 35.88
N GLU A 62 -30.15 11.35 36.45
CA GLU A 62 -29.04 12.18 35.94
C GLU A 62 -27.67 11.48 36.10
N ASN A 63 -27.55 10.60 37.09
CA ASN A 63 -26.32 9.87 37.39
C ASN A 63 -25.97 8.81 36.33
N THR A 64 -26.95 8.42 35.50
CA THR A 64 -26.74 7.44 34.42
C THR A 64 -26.12 8.13 33.20
N PRO A 65 -24.97 7.63 32.70
CA PRO A 65 -24.36 8.16 31.48
C PRO A 65 -25.29 8.07 30.26
N GLU A 66 -25.27 9.08 29.38
CA GLU A 66 -26.18 9.17 28.22
C GLU A 66 -26.13 7.94 27.29
N TRP A 67 -24.95 7.37 27.09
CA TRP A 67 -24.78 6.18 26.24
C TRP A 67 -25.50 4.93 26.78
N GLN A 68 -25.77 4.87 28.09
CA GLN A 68 -26.56 3.79 28.71
C GLN A 68 -28.06 3.98 28.51
N LYS A 69 -28.50 5.22 28.24
CA LYS A 69 -29.91 5.56 27.98
C LYS A 69 -30.31 5.27 26.53
N THR A 70 -29.34 5.15 25.63
CA THR A 70 -29.58 4.92 24.20
C THR A 70 -30.08 3.50 23.90
N ALA A 71 -30.92 3.35 22.87
CA ALA A 71 -31.35 2.03 22.35
C ALA A 71 -30.17 1.08 22.06
N LYS A 72 -29.00 1.60 21.67
CA LYS A 72 -27.76 0.82 21.46
C LYS A 72 -27.36 0.01 22.71
N TYR A 73 -27.54 0.58 23.90
CA TYR A 73 -27.27 -0.12 25.16
C TYR A 73 -28.28 -1.24 25.41
N ASP A 74 -29.56 -1.00 25.13
CA ASP A 74 -30.61 -1.99 25.26
C ASP A 74 -30.34 -3.21 24.36
N ARG A 75 -29.91 -3.00 23.11
CA ARG A 75 -29.49 -4.12 22.22
C ARG A 75 -28.30 -4.89 22.77
N LYS A 76 -27.33 -4.19 23.38
CA LYS A 76 -26.17 -4.83 24.03
C LYS A 76 -26.60 -5.67 25.24
N LEU A 77 -27.55 -5.17 26.03
CA LEU A 77 -28.08 -5.87 27.19
C LEU A 77 -28.84 -7.14 26.77
N PHE A 78 -29.72 -7.01 25.77
CA PHE A 78 -30.42 -8.14 25.16
C PHE A 78 -29.45 -9.16 24.56
N GLY A 79 -28.40 -8.73 23.86
CA GLY A 79 -27.39 -9.65 23.33
C GLY A 79 -26.63 -10.44 24.41
N ARG A 80 -26.49 -9.91 25.63
CA ARG A 80 -25.79 -10.59 26.74
C ARG A 80 -26.68 -11.50 27.55
N TYR A 81 -27.91 -11.07 27.84
CA TYR A 81 -28.80 -11.71 28.80
C TYR A 81 -30.07 -12.27 28.17
N GLY A 82 -30.29 -12.06 26.87
CA GLY A 82 -31.50 -12.47 26.16
C GLY A 82 -32.75 -11.82 26.76
N PHE A 83 -33.85 -12.57 26.78
CA PHE A 83 -35.14 -12.14 27.35
C PHE A 83 -35.09 -11.77 28.84
N SER A 84 -34.09 -12.26 29.59
CA SER A 84 -33.96 -11.90 31.00
C SER A 84 -33.61 -10.43 31.23
N SER A 85 -33.21 -9.70 30.19
CA SER A 85 -32.98 -8.24 30.24
C SER A 85 -34.27 -7.42 30.28
N GLY A 86 -35.42 -8.00 29.91
CA GLY A 86 -36.69 -7.28 29.82
C GLY A 86 -36.82 -6.31 28.64
N VAL A 87 -35.84 -6.28 27.73
CA VAL A 87 -35.90 -5.45 26.51
C VAL A 87 -36.85 -6.08 25.49
N ASN A 88 -37.74 -5.28 24.90
CA ASN A 88 -38.65 -5.74 23.86
C ASN A 88 -37.87 -6.06 22.56
N PRO A 89 -37.94 -7.28 22.02
CA PRO A 89 -37.25 -7.63 20.78
C PRO A 89 -37.65 -6.79 19.56
N ALA A 90 -38.87 -6.24 19.54
CA ALA A 90 -39.34 -5.41 18.43
C ALA A 90 -38.54 -4.10 18.29
N GLU A 91 -38.08 -3.53 19.42
CA GLU A 91 -37.30 -2.28 19.47
C GLU A 91 -35.84 -2.47 19.00
N LEU A 92 -35.40 -3.71 18.82
CA LEU A 92 -34.05 -4.02 18.34
C LEU A 92 -33.90 -3.74 16.85
N TRP A 93 -35.00 -3.83 16.11
CA TRP A 93 -35.05 -3.50 14.68
C TRP A 93 -35.04 -1.98 14.49
N PRO A 94 -34.45 -1.48 13.39
CA PRO A 94 -34.52 -0.06 13.06
C PRO A 94 -35.96 0.42 12.98
N SER A 95 -36.19 1.68 13.36
CA SER A 95 -37.47 2.33 13.06
C SER A 95 -37.62 2.53 11.56
N HIS A 96 -38.85 2.76 11.10
CA HIS A 96 -39.11 2.95 9.67
C HIS A 96 -38.28 4.11 9.07
N ALA A 97 -38.19 5.24 9.77
CA ALA A 97 -37.36 6.38 9.35
C ALA A 97 -35.87 6.02 9.26
N GLN A 98 -35.33 5.30 10.25
CA GLN A 98 -33.93 4.84 10.21
C GLN A 98 -33.68 3.86 9.07
N LEU A 99 -34.66 3.02 8.75
CA LEU A 99 -34.56 2.08 7.65
C LEU A 99 -34.53 2.79 6.29
N GLU A 100 -35.34 3.83 6.10
CA GLU A 100 -35.33 4.64 4.88
C GLU A 100 -33.99 5.37 4.70
N GLU A 101 -33.43 5.92 5.78
CA GLU A 101 -32.08 6.52 5.78
C GLU A 101 -31.02 5.50 5.35
N MET A 102 -31.02 4.31 5.96
CA MET A 102 -30.09 3.22 5.61
C MET A 102 -30.23 2.78 4.14
N ILE A 103 -31.47 2.67 3.64
CA ILE A 103 -31.73 2.30 2.25
C ILE A 103 -31.25 3.40 1.28
N ALA A 104 -31.44 4.67 1.65
CA ALA A 104 -30.97 5.80 0.84
C ALA A 104 -29.44 5.84 0.77
N GLU A 105 -28.76 5.67 1.91
CA GLU A 105 -27.30 5.58 1.98
C GLU A 105 -26.77 4.40 1.17
N GLU A 106 -27.38 3.22 1.29
CA GLU A 106 -26.96 2.03 0.54
C GLU A 106 -27.12 2.25 -0.97
N ARG A 107 -28.22 2.86 -1.42
CA ARG A 107 -28.43 3.14 -2.85
C ARG A 107 -27.42 4.14 -3.42
N GLU A 108 -27.03 5.13 -2.64
CA GLU A 108 -26.05 6.14 -3.06
C GLU A 108 -24.64 5.56 -3.16
N TRP A 109 -24.21 4.82 -2.12
CA TRP A 109 -22.82 4.36 -2.02
C TRP A 109 -22.58 2.97 -2.61
N ASN A 110 -23.59 2.10 -2.61
CA ASN A 110 -23.51 0.72 -3.08
C ASN A 110 -24.43 0.52 -4.30
N PRO A 111 -24.00 0.93 -5.51
CA PRO A 111 -24.78 0.73 -6.71
C PRO A 111 -24.98 -0.78 -7.00
N PRO A 112 -26.02 -1.13 -7.77
CA PRO A 112 -26.29 -2.53 -8.11
C PRO A 112 -25.20 -3.12 -9.00
N LEU A 113 -25.04 -4.44 -8.94
CA LEU A 113 -24.00 -5.18 -9.65
C LEU A 113 -24.02 -4.92 -11.17
N GLU A 114 -25.21 -4.79 -11.76
CA GLU A 114 -25.35 -4.50 -13.20
C GLU A 114 -24.69 -3.18 -13.61
N VAL A 115 -24.79 -2.15 -12.76
CA VAL A 115 -24.17 -0.84 -13.02
C VAL A 115 -22.65 -0.97 -12.90
N LEU A 116 -22.16 -1.75 -11.94
CA LEU A 116 -20.73 -2.01 -11.79
C LEU A 116 -20.16 -2.74 -13.01
N LEU A 117 -20.84 -3.77 -13.52
CA LEU A 117 -20.40 -4.52 -14.69
C LEU A 117 -20.32 -3.63 -15.94
N LYS A 118 -21.35 -2.82 -16.20
CA LYS A 118 -21.34 -1.84 -17.30
C LYS A 118 -20.18 -0.85 -17.19
N ASN A 119 -19.88 -0.39 -15.98
CA ASN A 119 -18.76 0.53 -15.75
C ASN A 119 -17.41 -0.14 -16.00
N VAL A 120 -17.26 -1.41 -15.65
CA VAL A 120 -16.04 -2.19 -15.93
C VAL A 120 -15.88 -2.38 -17.44
N GLU A 121 -16.92 -2.84 -18.13
CA GLU A 121 -16.93 -3.00 -19.59
C GLU A 121 -16.55 -1.71 -20.31
N ALA A 122 -17.13 -0.57 -19.90
CA ALA A 122 -16.82 0.73 -20.49
C ALA A 122 -15.33 1.11 -20.31
N LYS A 123 -14.78 0.89 -19.11
CA LYS A 123 -13.36 1.16 -18.82
C LYS A 123 -12.42 0.25 -19.63
N GLU A 124 -12.76 -1.02 -19.76
CA GLU A 124 -11.99 -1.97 -20.55
C GLU A 124 -11.99 -1.61 -22.04
N MET A 125 -13.14 -1.21 -22.58
CA MET A 125 -13.26 -0.75 -23.96
C MET A 125 -12.42 0.50 -24.22
N GLU A 126 -12.45 1.48 -23.32
CA GLU A 126 -11.63 2.70 -23.44
C GLU A 126 -10.13 2.38 -23.35
N ALA A 127 -9.72 1.53 -22.40
CA ALA A 127 -8.34 1.12 -22.24
C ALA A 127 -7.83 0.36 -23.47
N ASN A 128 -8.63 -0.55 -24.02
CA ASN A 128 -8.32 -1.28 -25.24
C ASN A 128 -8.21 -0.34 -26.45
N ALA A 129 -9.12 0.62 -26.60
CA ALA A 129 -9.06 1.61 -27.67
C ALA A 129 -7.77 2.45 -27.59
N LYS A 130 -7.39 2.93 -26.39
CA LYS A 130 -6.13 3.66 -26.16
C LYS A 130 -4.91 2.81 -26.50
N ARG A 131 -4.91 1.54 -26.08
CA ARG A 131 -3.82 0.59 -26.39
C ARG A 131 -3.67 0.38 -27.89
N LEU A 132 -4.76 0.10 -28.60
CA LEU A 132 -4.76 -0.09 -30.05
C LEU A 132 -4.30 1.18 -30.80
N ALA A 133 -4.75 2.36 -30.37
CA ALA A 133 -4.30 3.62 -30.97
C ALA A 133 -2.78 3.83 -30.80
N ARG A 134 -2.25 3.51 -29.61
CA ARG A 134 -0.81 3.56 -29.34
C ARG A 134 -0.03 2.56 -30.18
N GLU A 135 -0.51 1.32 -30.29
CA GLU A 135 0.10 0.28 -31.11
C GLU A 135 0.13 0.69 -32.59
N LYS A 136 -0.96 1.26 -33.12
CA LYS A 136 -1.02 1.79 -34.50
C LYS A 136 -0.02 2.92 -34.73
N LEU A 137 0.11 3.86 -33.79
CA LEU A 137 1.08 4.94 -33.87
C LEU A 137 2.52 4.42 -33.89
N ILE A 138 2.84 3.48 -32.99
CA ILE A 138 4.16 2.86 -32.92
C ILE A 138 4.45 2.13 -34.23
N ALA A 139 3.52 1.32 -34.75
CA ALA A 139 3.70 0.62 -36.01
C ALA A 139 3.96 1.59 -37.18
N GLY A 140 3.20 2.68 -37.27
CA GLY A 140 3.41 3.72 -38.29
C GLY A 140 4.77 4.41 -38.18
N ASN A 141 5.25 4.67 -36.97
CA ASN A 141 6.58 5.23 -36.75
C ASN A 141 7.69 4.22 -37.07
N MET A 142 7.54 2.97 -36.64
CA MET A 142 8.48 1.89 -36.93
C MET A 142 8.63 1.63 -38.44
N ALA A 143 7.56 1.78 -39.23
CA ALA A 143 7.66 1.70 -40.68
C ALA A 143 8.48 2.84 -41.32
N LYS A 144 8.49 4.03 -40.71
CA LYS A 144 9.27 5.19 -41.18
C LYS A 144 10.73 5.15 -40.72
N MET A 145 11.02 4.48 -39.62
CA MET A 145 12.35 4.44 -39.00
C MET A 145 13.48 3.99 -39.94
N PRO A 146 13.35 2.92 -40.76
CA PRO A 146 14.44 2.48 -41.64
C PRO A 146 14.89 3.57 -42.61
N LYS A 147 13.94 4.31 -43.20
CA LYS A 147 14.24 5.42 -44.10
C LYS A 147 14.97 6.55 -43.38
N MET A 148 14.47 6.95 -42.21
CA MET A 148 15.12 7.99 -41.40
C MET A 148 16.55 7.61 -40.98
N VAL A 149 16.78 6.35 -40.62
CA VAL A 149 18.12 5.85 -40.28
C VAL A 149 19.05 5.88 -41.50
N ALA A 150 18.55 5.52 -42.69
CA ALA A 150 19.33 5.58 -43.92
C ALA A 150 19.71 7.02 -44.29
N ASP A 151 18.74 7.95 -44.23
CA ASP A 151 18.97 9.38 -44.48
C ASP A 151 19.99 9.96 -43.49
N TRP A 152 19.86 9.68 -42.19
CA TRP A 152 20.81 10.12 -41.17
C TRP A 152 22.23 9.56 -41.41
N ARG A 153 22.35 8.28 -41.81
CA ARG A 153 23.65 7.69 -42.14
C ARG A 153 24.28 8.38 -43.35
N ARG A 154 23.49 8.71 -44.37
CA ARG A 154 23.95 9.45 -45.56
C ARG A 154 24.46 10.83 -45.17
N GLU A 155 23.67 11.61 -44.43
CA GLU A 155 24.06 12.94 -43.96
C GLU A 155 25.35 12.91 -43.14
N LYS A 156 25.50 11.91 -42.27
CA LYS A 156 26.72 11.71 -41.47
C LYS A 156 27.95 11.41 -42.35
N GLN A 157 27.78 10.63 -43.41
CA GLN A 157 28.85 10.35 -44.37
C GLN A 157 29.21 11.60 -45.18
N GLU A 158 28.23 12.33 -45.69
CA GLU A 158 28.43 13.58 -46.42
C GLU A 158 29.14 14.63 -45.55
N ALA A 159 28.73 14.80 -44.29
CA ALA A 159 29.40 15.69 -43.35
C ALA A 159 30.87 15.28 -43.11
N LYS A 160 31.13 13.97 -43.01
CA LYS A 160 32.51 13.45 -42.87
C LYS A 160 33.35 13.69 -44.13
N LEU A 161 32.76 13.55 -45.31
CA LEU A 161 33.44 13.83 -46.58
C LEU A 161 33.77 15.31 -46.71
N LYS A 162 32.79 16.20 -46.49
CA LYS A 162 33.00 17.65 -46.47
C LYS A 162 34.09 18.05 -45.49
N LEU A 163 34.12 17.48 -44.28
CA LEU A 163 35.17 17.76 -43.31
C LEU A 163 36.56 17.34 -43.80
N LYS A 164 36.67 16.20 -44.50
CA LYS A 164 37.93 15.74 -45.11
C LYS A 164 38.37 16.63 -46.26
N GLU A 165 37.44 17.04 -47.12
CA GLU A 165 37.71 17.95 -48.24
C GLU A 165 38.17 19.32 -47.72
N GLU A 166 37.51 19.86 -46.71
CA GLU A 166 37.90 21.10 -46.04
C GLU A 166 39.27 20.99 -45.37
N LYS A 167 39.59 19.85 -44.75
CA LYS A 167 40.93 19.60 -44.20
C LYS A 167 41.98 19.55 -45.32
N ALA A 168 41.71 18.80 -46.39
CA ALA A 168 42.62 18.71 -47.53
C ALA A 168 42.82 20.05 -48.24
N ARG A 169 41.76 20.87 -48.37
CA ARG A 169 41.85 22.24 -48.91
C ARG A 169 42.73 23.11 -48.02
N ARG A 170 42.54 23.06 -46.68
CA ARG A 170 43.41 23.77 -45.73
C ARG A 170 44.87 23.29 -45.84
N ASP A 171 45.10 21.99 -45.90
CA ASP A 171 46.46 21.43 -45.99
C ASP A 171 47.16 21.86 -47.30
N ARG A 172 46.44 21.92 -48.42
CA ARG A 172 46.96 22.46 -49.70
C ARG A 172 47.34 23.94 -49.60
N LEU A 173 46.46 24.77 -49.04
CA LEU A 173 46.73 26.21 -48.85
C LEU A 173 47.93 26.44 -47.92
N LEU A 174 48.09 25.60 -46.89
CA LEU A 174 49.25 25.65 -46.00
C LEU A 174 50.55 25.22 -46.71
N ALA A 175 50.50 24.21 -47.58
CA ALA A 175 51.66 23.81 -48.37
C ALA A 175 52.10 24.92 -49.34
N GLU A 176 51.17 25.53 -50.08
CA GLU A 176 51.48 26.65 -50.99
C GLU A 176 52.07 27.86 -50.25
N ALA A 177 51.54 28.18 -49.06
CA ALA A 177 52.12 29.24 -48.23
C ALA A 177 53.56 28.92 -47.77
N ARG A 178 53.84 27.65 -47.43
CA ARG A 178 55.18 27.21 -47.04
C ARG A 178 56.18 27.34 -48.18
N GLU A 179 55.78 27.05 -49.41
CA GLU A 179 56.63 27.22 -50.61
C GLU A 179 56.93 28.71 -50.89
N ARG A 180 55.94 29.60 -50.74
CA ARG A 180 56.11 31.03 -51.04
C ARG A 180 56.87 31.82 -49.96
N PHE A 181 56.65 31.50 -48.69
CA PHE A 181 57.09 32.33 -47.56
C PHE A 181 57.90 31.58 -46.50
N GLY A 182 58.09 30.26 -46.64
CA GLY A 182 58.88 29.41 -45.74
C GLY A 182 58.09 28.71 -44.62
N TYR A 183 58.78 27.88 -43.82
CA TYR A 183 58.17 26.95 -42.86
C TYR A 183 57.57 27.60 -41.59
N ALA A 184 57.94 28.84 -41.25
CA ALA A 184 57.57 29.50 -39.99
C ALA A 184 56.33 30.41 -40.12
N LEU A 185 55.24 29.91 -40.71
CA LEU A 185 54.06 30.73 -41.01
C LEU A 185 52.81 30.27 -40.26
N ASP A 186 52.22 31.19 -39.49
CA ASP A 186 50.98 31.00 -38.76
C ASP A 186 49.76 31.23 -39.68
N PRO A 187 48.77 30.31 -39.73
CA PRO A 187 47.53 30.48 -40.48
C PRO A 187 46.72 31.75 -40.15
N ARG A 188 46.98 32.40 -39.02
CA ARG A 188 46.29 33.65 -38.60
C ARG A 188 47.03 34.93 -39.00
N SER A 189 48.22 34.81 -39.60
CA SER A 189 49.01 35.98 -39.98
C SER A 189 48.37 36.77 -41.13
N PRO A 190 48.50 38.11 -41.15
CA PRO A 190 47.88 38.95 -42.19
C PRO A 190 48.38 38.61 -43.60
N LYS A 191 49.66 38.25 -43.74
CA LYS A 191 50.28 37.84 -45.01
C LYS A 191 49.65 36.58 -45.62
N PHE A 192 49.28 35.61 -44.78
CA PHE A 192 48.60 34.39 -45.23
C PHE A 192 47.18 34.68 -45.71
N LEU A 193 46.46 35.55 -44.98
CA LEU A 193 45.10 35.95 -45.34
C LEU A 193 45.05 36.70 -46.68
N GLU A 194 46.01 37.60 -46.94
CA GLU A 194 46.12 38.29 -48.23
C GLU A 194 46.38 37.30 -49.38
N MET A 195 47.33 36.38 -49.21
CA MET A 195 47.63 35.34 -50.20
C MET A 195 46.41 34.44 -50.50
N VAL A 196 45.71 33.97 -49.47
CA VAL A 196 44.49 33.17 -49.66
C VAL A 196 43.42 33.99 -50.39
N SER A 197 43.26 35.28 -50.07
CA SER A 197 42.31 36.15 -50.75
C SER A 197 42.61 36.33 -52.24
N ASP A 198 43.89 36.34 -52.62
CA ASP A 198 44.28 36.46 -54.03
C ASP A 198 44.07 35.15 -54.79
N ILE A 199 44.36 34.01 -54.16
CA ILE A 199 44.05 32.68 -54.72
C ILE A 199 42.53 32.52 -54.92
N GLU A 200 41.71 32.93 -53.96
CA GLU A 200 40.25 32.85 -54.09
C GLU A 200 39.71 33.79 -55.18
N LYS A 201 40.29 34.98 -55.39
CA LYS A 201 39.94 35.87 -56.50
C LYS A 201 40.30 35.26 -57.85
N GLU A 202 41.46 34.60 -57.95
CA GLU A 202 41.90 33.91 -59.17
C GLU A 202 41.03 32.69 -59.48
N GLU A 203 40.68 31.88 -58.48
CA GLU A 203 39.76 30.76 -58.65
C GLU A 203 38.36 31.22 -59.04
N LYS A 204 37.86 32.30 -58.44
CA LYS A 204 36.56 32.89 -58.78
C LYS A 204 36.53 33.42 -60.22
N ARG A 205 37.62 34.07 -60.66
CA ARG A 205 37.78 34.50 -62.07
C ARG A 205 37.86 33.34 -63.07
N LYS A 206 38.31 32.16 -62.64
CA LYS A 206 38.37 30.95 -63.48
C LYS A 206 37.06 30.16 -63.47
N ARG A 207 36.23 30.30 -62.43
CA ARG A 207 34.93 29.64 -62.29
C ARG A 207 33.75 30.42 -62.87
N SER A 208 33.84 31.75 -63.00
CA SER A 208 32.87 32.57 -63.73
C SER A 208 33.18 32.59 -65.22
#